data_AF-A0A8B6E5Q5-F1
#
_entry.id   AF-A0A8B6E5Q5-F1
#
_cell.length_a   1.000
_cell.length_b   1.000
_cell.length_c   1.000
_cell.angle_alpha   90.00
_cell.angle_beta   90.00
_cell.angle_gamma   90.00
#
_symmetry.space_group_name_H-M   'P 1'
#
loop_
_entity.id
_entity.type
_entity.pdbx_description
1 polymer ?
#
loop_
_entity_poly.entity_id
_entity_poly.type
_entity_poly.pdbx_seq_one_letter_code
_entity_poly.pdbx_strand_id
1 'polypeptide(L)'
;MHDRLTKEHSGPFSNGRSVFARVPLTQGRYCAIPSTFDPGKLGKFVFRMYSTLDMDLRELVFDKPKHPECCGFQGFAKPHIGAMQISIVRGTSLPPQDKDGAVDGYCIIYCEKKQLTTKVVRDTVNPEWNERVTFYLKKPDEDIVIEVWNSNMIKDEFVGQYTIPMSDRRSYKGGNVISRFELYGKGKESTELKQGFIWLKLFYTEKMDEV
;
A
#
# COMPACT_ATOMS: atom_id res chain seq x y z
N MET A 1 -12.86 -6.42 4.56
CA MET A 1 -13.74 -5.38 5.13
C MET A 1 -13.04 -4.88 6.38
N HIS A 2 -12.57 -3.64 6.41
CA HIS A 2 -11.80 -3.12 7.56
C HIS A 2 -12.78 -2.51 8.56
N ASP A 3 -12.91 -3.14 9.74
CA ASP A 3 -13.71 -2.59 10.83
C ASP A 3 -12.93 -1.50 11.58
N ARG A 4 -13.64 -0.41 11.86
CA ARG A 4 -13.16 0.72 12.64
C ARG A 4 -13.36 0.38 14.12
N LEU A 5 -12.28 0.01 14.81
CA LEU A 5 -12.32 -0.20 16.26
C LEU A 5 -12.51 1.16 16.95
N THR A 6 -13.71 1.43 17.44
CA THR A 6 -13.99 2.57 18.33
C THR A 6 -13.51 2.27 19.76
N LYS A 7 -12.91 3.28 20.39
CA LYS A 7 -12.40 3.20 21.76
C LYS A 7 -13.57 3.25 22.75
N GLU A 8 -14.01 2.09 23.22
CA GLU A 8 -15.01 1.98 24.30
C GLU A 8 -14.34 2.11 25.68
N HIS A 9 -14.48 3.30 26.28
CA HIS A 9 -14.25 3.71 27.68
C HIS A 9 -13.32 2.85 28.57
N SER A 10 -12.26 3.49 29.09
CA SER A 10 -11.40 2.96 30.16
C SER A 10 -12.02 3.25 31.54
N GLY A 11 -12.56 2.22 32.19
CA GLY A 11 -12.98 2.24 33.60
C GLY A 11 -12.29 1.13 34.40
N PRO A 12 -12.31 1.19 35.74
CA PRO A 12 -11.56 0.30 36.64
C PRO A 12 -12.06 -1.16 36.70
N PHE A 13 -13.01 -1.55 35.85
CA PHE A 13 -13.62 -2.89 35.80
C PHE A 13 -13.11 -3.74 34.61
N SER A 14 -11.82 -3.68 34.29
CA SER A 14 -11.24 -4.26 33.07
C SER A 14 -10.93 -5.76 33.11
N ASN A 15 -11.06 -6.43 34.26
CA ASN A 15 -10.54 -7.80 34.47
C ASN A 15 -11.33 -8.95 33.82
N GLY A 16 -12.31 -8.68 32.94
CA GLY A 16 -13.15 -9.73 32.35
C GLY A 16 -13.65 -9.47 30.94
N ARG A 17 -12.99 -8.60 30.16
CA ARG A 17 -13.44 -8.32 28.78
C ARG A 17 -13.11 -9.49 27.85
N SER A 18 -14.04 -10.43 27.69
CA SER A 18 -14.07 -11.30 26.53
C SER A 18 -14.47 -10.47 25.31
N VAL A 19 -13.61 -10.43 24.29
CA VAL A 19 -13.94 -9.82 22.99
C VAL A 19 -14.50 -10.93 22.10
N PHE A 20 -15.75 -10.78 21.67
CA PHE A 20 -16.38 -11.70 20.74
C PHE A 20 -16.54 -11.02 19.38
N ALA A 21 -16.00 -11.64 18.33
CA ALA A 21 -16.18 -11.21 16.96
C ALA A 21 -16.73 -12.39 16.15
N ARG A 22 -17.75 -12.13 15.32
CA ARG A 22 -18.23 -13.07 14.31
C ARG A 22 -17.96 -12.46 12.94
N VAL A 23 -16.97 -13.02 12.23
CA VAL A 23 -16.51 -12.47 10.96
C VAL A 23 -16.74 -13.52 9.86
N PRO A 24 -17.46 -13.18 8.77
CA PRO A 24 -17.50 -14.04 7.59
C PRO A 24 -16.15 -13.95 6.87
N LEU A 25 -15.41 -15.05 6.81
CA LEU A 25 -14.13 -15.15 6.13
C LEU A 25 -14.28 -15.97 4.84
N THR A 26 -13.70 -15.49 3.75
CA THR A 26 -13.56 -16.29 2.52
C THR A 26 -12.48 -17.35 2.71
N GLN A 27 -12.46 -18.40 1.89
CA GLN A 27 -11.41 -19.42 1.97
C GLN A 27 -10.02 -18.80 1.77
N GLY A 28 -9.11 -19.00 2.72
CA GLY A 28 -7.78 -18.38 2.70
C GLY A 28 -6.93 -18.73 3.92
N ARG A 29 -5.75 -18.12 3.99
CA ARG A 29 -4.85 -18.22 5.15
C ARG A 29 -4.95 -16.95 5.98
N TYR A 30 -5.22 -17.10 7.26
CA TYR A 30 -5.41 -16.00 8.20
C TYR A 30 -4.44 -16.13 9.38
N CYS A 31 -4.03 -15.00 9.93
CA CYS A 31 -3.27 -14.93 11.17
C CYS A 31 -4.09 -14.18 12.21
N ALA A 32 -4.31 -14.79 13.37
CA ALA A 32 -4.89 -14.14 14.52
C ALA A 32 -3.76 -13.68 15.45
N ILE A 33 -3.62 -12.37 15.63
CA ILE A 33 -2.57 -11.78 16.49
C ILE A 33 -3.24 -11.19 17.73
N PRO A 34 -3.20 -11.86 18.88
CA PRO A 34 -3.66 -11.29 20.13
C PRO A 34 -2.70 -10.17 20.55
N SER A 35 -3.22 -8.99 20.85
CA SER A 35 -2.44 -7.85 21.31
C SER A 35 -3.01 -7.27 22.59
N THR A 36 -2.13 -6.71 23.41
CA THR A 36 -2.50 -5.88 24.56
C THR A 36 -2.71 -4.43 24.13
N PHE A 37 -3.44 -3.66 24.93
CA PHE A 37 -3.65 -2.24 24.65
C PHE A 37 -2.33 -1.44 24.68
N ASP A 38 -1.47 -1.77 25.63
CA ASP A 38 -0.16 -1.12 25.77
C ASP A 38 0.91 -1.91 25.01
N PRO A 39 1.70 -1.26 24.14
CA PRO A 39 2.77 -1.93 23.41
C PRO A 39 3.84 -2.49 24.38
N GLY A 40 4.40 -3.65 24.05
CA GLY A 40 5.47 -4.28 24.81
C GLY A 40 5.06 -4.91 26.16
N LYS A 41 3.77 -4.82 26.55
CA LYS A 41 3.29 -5.53 27.74
C LYS A 41 2.90 -6.95 27.40
N LEU A 42 3.58 -7.91 28.02
CA LEU A 42 3.21 -9.32 28.00
C LEU A 42 1.91 -9.53 28.78
N GLY A 43 0.96 -10.23 28.19
CA GLY A 43 -0.32 -10.59 28.82
C GLY A 43 -0.64 -12.06 28.57
N LYS A 44 -1.33 -12.69 29.52
CA LYS A 44 -1.92 -14.04 29.32
C LYS A 44 -3.34 -13.88 28.79
N PHE A 45 -3.71 -14.70 27.82
CA PHE A 45 -5.04 -14.67 27.22
C PHE A 45 -5.51 -16.10 26.92
N VAL A 46 -6.81 -16.24 26.73
CA VAL A 46 -7.43 -17.45 26.19
C VAL A 46 -8.06 -17.08 24.87
N PHE A 47 -7.61 -17.71 23.78
CA PHE A 47 -8.17 -17.54 22.45
C PHE A 47 -9.12 -18.70 22.15
N ARG A 48 -10.39 -18.41 21.87
CA ARG A 48 -11.38 -19.41 21.50
C ARG A 48 -11.99 -19.06 20.15
N MET A 49 -11.87 -19.97 19.20
CA MET A 49 -12.41 -19.80 17.85
C MET A 49 -13.41 -20.91 17.54
N TYR A 50 -14.53 -20.53 16.95
CA TYR A 50 -15.57 -21.44 16.49
C TYR A 50 -15.70 -21.30 14.97
N SER A 51 -15.62 -22.41 14.27
CA SER A 51 -15.84 -22.49 12.82
C SER A 51 -16.70 -23.70 12.51
N THR A 52 -17.53 -23.57 11.48
CA THR A 52 -18.29 -24.70 10.92
C THR A 52 -17.44 -25.57 10.01
N LEU A 53 -16.27 -25.07 9.59
CA LEU A 53 -15.28 -25.78 8.78
C LEU A 53 -14.13 -26.24 9.65
N ASP A 54 -13.51 -27.36 9.27
CA ASP A 54 -12.25 -27.79 9.87
C ASP A 54 -11.15 -26.77 9.59
N MET A 55 -10.41 -26.39 10.63
CA MET A 55 -9.38 -25.36 10.55
C MET A 55 -8.04 -25.95 10.95
N ASP A 56 -7.07 -25.87 10.06
CA ASP A 56 -5.67 -26.21 10.32
C ASP A 56 -5.00 -25.13 11.17
N LEU A 57 -5.31 -25.12 12.47
CA LEU A 57 -4.77 -24.15 13.43
C LEU A 57 -3.34 -24.51 13.79
N ARG A 58 -2.43 -23.55 13.61
CA ARG A 58 -1.02 -23.69 13.95
C ARG A 58 -0.57 -22.47 14.72
N GLU A 59 0.17 -22.70 15.80
CA GLU A 59 0.85 -21.62 16.50
C GLU A 59 1.88 -20.99 15.57
N LEU A 60 1.86 -19.66 15.48
CA LEU A 60 2.87 -18.92 14.74
C LEU A 60 4.13 -18.79 15.62
N VAL A 61 4.97 -19.83 15.58
CA VAL A 61 6.20 -19.91 16.41
C VAL A 61 7.32 -19.02 15.85
N PHE A 62 7.24 -18.66 14.57
CA PHE A 62 8.24 -17.82 13.91
C PHE A 62 7.64 -16.47 13.54
N ASP A 63 8.31 -15.39 13.94
CA ASP A 63 7.95 -14.02 13.54
C ASP A 63 8.02 -13.82 12.02
N LYS A 64 8.79 -14.68 11.34
CA LYS A 64 8.98 -14.67 9.89
C LYS A 64 8.67 -16.06 9.33
N PRO A 65 7.96 -16.17 8.19
CA PRO A 65 7.75 -17.47 7.56
C PRO A 65 9.11 -18.11 7.27
N LYS A 66 9.24 -19.41 7.57
CA LYS A 66 10.39 -20.18 7.10
C LYS A 66 10.48 -20.00 5.59
N HIS A 67 11.62 -19.55 5.11
CA HIS A 67 11.89 -19.57 3.68
C HIS A 67 11.67 -21.01 3.20
N PRO A 68 11.04 -21.24 2.04
CA PRO A 68 10.89 -22.60 1.53
C PRO A 68 12.27 -23.20 1.29
N GLU A 69 12.77 -23.95 2.26
CA GLU A 69 13.78 -24.97 2.06
C GLU A 69 13.05 -26.15 1.44
N CYS A 70 12.74 -26.05 0.15
CA CYS A 70 12.02 -27.08 -0.57
C CYS A 70 12.99 -27.96 -1.36
N CYS A 71 12.98 -29.23 -1.00
CA CYS A 71 13.44 -30.40 -1.74
C CYS A 71 13.79 -30.16 -3.22
N GLY A 72 15.08 -30.24 -3.56
CA GLY A 72 15.60 -30.81 -4.82
C GLY A 72 15.31 -30.13 -6.16
N PHE A 73 14.39 -29.18 -6.27
CA PHE A 73 14.10 -28.48 -7.52
C PHE A 73 14.13 -26.96 -7.30
N GLN A 74 15.16 -26.32 -7.85
CA GLN A 74 15.42 -24.89 -7.77
C GLN A 74 14.37 -24.06 -8.52
N GLY A 75 13.25 -23.77 -7.86
CA GLY A 75 12.41 -22.63 -8.15
C GLY A 75 12.81 -21.46 -7.25
N PHE A 76 13.83 -20.69 -7.64
CA PHE A 76 14.34 -19.54 -6.88
C PHE A 76 13.31 -18.41 -6.76
N ALA A 77 12.39 -18.50 -5.79
CA ALA A 77 11.72 -17.31 -5.29
C ALA A 77 12.78 -16.47 -4.56
N LYS A 78 13.41 -15.52 -5.27
CA LYS A 78 14.34 -14.58 -4.66
C LYS A 78 13.65 -13.90 -3.46
N PRO A 79 14.29 -13.88 -2.27
CA PRO A 79 13.73 -13.18 -1.12
C PRO A 79 13.53 -11.71 -1.45
N HIS A 80 12.54 -11.08 -0.81
CA HIS A 80 12.36 -9.64 -0.92
C HIS A 80 13.56 -8.94 -0.24
N ILE A 81 14.21 -8.04 -0.97
CA ILE A 81 15.47 -7.40 -0.58
C ILE A 81 15.21 -6.03 0.07
N GLY A 82 14.04 -5.45 -0.15
CA GLY A 82 13.58 -4.25 0.52
C GLY A 82 12.11 -3.97 0.26
N ALA A 83 11.60 -2.89 0.84
CA ALA A 83 10.25 -2.41 0.64
C ALA A 83 10.26 -0.93 0.27
N MET A 84 9.37 -0.57 -0.64
CA MET A 84 9.09 0.81 -1.04
C MET A 84 7.67 1.16 -0.65
N GLN A 85 7.53 2.15 0.23
CA GLN A 85 6.26 2.74 0.59
C GLN A 85 6.09 4.07 -0.15
N ILE A 86 4.98 4.18 -0.88
CA ILE A 86 4.65 5.34 -1.70
C ILE A 86 3.33 5.88 -1.18
N SER A 87 3.32 7.12 -0.69
CA SER A 87 2.08 7.82 -0.39
C SER A 87 1.82 8.85 -1.49
N ILE A 88 0.75 8.63 -2.24
CA ILE A 88 0.26 9.57 -3.25
C ILE A 88 -0.69 10.52 -2.54
N VAL A 89 -0.25 11.77 -2.36
CA VAL A 89 -0.99 12.77 -1.58
C VAL A 89 -2.05 13.43 -2.45
N ARG A 90 -1.61 14.17 -3.48
CA ARG A 90 -2.51 14.93 -4.36
C ARG A 90 -1.88 15.25 -5.72
N GLY A 91 -2.71 15.53 -6.70
CA GLY A 91 -2.35 16.19 -7.96
C GLY A 91 -2.59 17.69 -7.86
N THR A 92 -1.90 18.48 -8.68
CA THR A 92 -2.09 19.93 -8.71
C THR A 92 -2.02 20.43 -10.14
N SER A 93 -3.00 21.26 -10.52
CA SER A 93 -3.12 21.88 -11.84
C SER A 93 -3.10 20.87 -13.00
N LEU A 94 -3.77 19.74 -12.85
CA LEU A 94 -3.91 18.75 -13.92
C LEU A 94 -4.68 19.32 -15.13
N PRO A 95 -4.40 18.88 -16.36
CA PRO A 95 -5.07 19.36 -17.56
C PRO A 95 -6.57 18.99 -17.52
N PRO A 96 -7.48 19.96 -17.60
CA PRO A 96 -8.91 19.68 -17.65
C PRO A 96 -9.29 19.05 -19.00
N GLN A 97 -10.33 18.23 -18.97
CA GLN A 97 -10.80 17.52 -20.16
C GLN A 97 -11.65 18.40 -21.08
N ASP A 98 -12.58 19.17 -20.51
CA ASP A 98 -13.52 20.00 -21.25
C ASP A 98 -13.48 21.45 -20.74
N LYS A 99 -14.14 22.36 -21.46
CA LYS A 99 -14.21 23.80 -21.14
C LYS A 99 -14.78 24.09 -19.75
N ASP A 100 -15.49 23.13 -19.15
CA ASP A 100 -16.05 23.19 -17.80
C ASP A 100 -15.04 22.81 -16.70
N GLY A 101 -13.82 22.37 -17.05
CA GLY A 101 -12.64 22.59 -16.23
C GLY A 101 -12.26 21.52 -15.19
N ALA A 102 -12.75 20.29 -15.30
CA ALA A 102 -12.52 19.26 -14.29
C ALA A 102 -11.89 17.95 -14.81
N VAL A 103 -11.38 17.14 -13.88
CA VAL A 103 -10.70 15.85 -14.13
C VAL A 103 -11.23 14.82 -13.13
N ASP A 104 -11.47 13.60 -13.60
CA ASP A 104 -11.76 12.42 -12.78
C ASP A 104 -10.47 11.64 -12.56
N GLY A 105 -9.59 12.20 -11.73
CA GLY A 105 -8.19 11.79 -11.60
C GLY A 105 -7.99 10.52 -10.78
N TYR A 106 -7.17 9.60 -11.28
CA TYR A 106 -6.64 8.45 -10.54
C TYR A 106 -5.20 8.14 -10.94
N CYS A 107 -4.51 7.32 -10.14
CA CYS A 107 -3.14 6.89 -10.42
C CYS A 107 -3.04 5.38 -10.58
N ILE A 108 -2.15 4.94 -11.47
CA ILE A 108 -1.69 3.55 -11.57
C ILE A 108 -0.20 3.51 -11.23
N ILE A 109 0.18 2.61 -10.33
CA ILE A 109 1.56 2.47 -9.86
C ILE A 109 2.07 1.12 -10.32
N TYR A 110 3.10 1.11 -11.15
CA TYR A 110 3.74 -0.08 -11.70
C TYR A 110 5.05 -0.35 -10.97
N CYS A 111 5.15 -1.53 -10.38
CA CYS A 111 6.34 -1.99 -9.68
C CYS A 111 6.57 -3.48 -9.99
N GLU A 112 7.65 -3.78 -10.69
CA GLU A 112 7.96 -5.12 -11.21
C GLU A 112 6.77 -5.69 -12.02
N LYS A 113 6.20 -6.82 -11.57
CA LYS A 113 5.03 -7.48 -12.19
C LYS A 113 3.72 -7.15 -11.49
N LYS A 114 3.70 -6.14 -10.62
CA LYS A 114 2.55 -5.73 -9.84
C LYS A 114 2.12 -4.34 -10.25
N GLN A 115 0.80 -4.11 -10.21
CA GLN A 115 0.22 -2.79 -10.35
C GLN A 115 -0.81 -2.56 -9.25
N LEU A 116 -0.95 -1.30 -8.84
CA LEU A 116 -2.01 -0.85 -7.94
C LEU A 116 -2.66 0.41 -8.52
N THR A 117 -3.98 0.48 -8.44
CA THR A 117 -4.76 1.63 -8.91
C THR A 117 -5.42 2.31 -7.70
N THR A 118 -5.29 3.63 -7.60
CA THR A 118 -5.97 4.41 -6.56
C THR A 118 -7.46 4.55 -6.85
N LYS A 119 -8.22 5.07 -5.90
CA LYS A 119 -9.57 5.57 -6.15
C LYS A 119 -9.55 6.73 -7.14
N VAL A 120 -10.66 6.86 -7.87
CA VAL A 120 -10.95 8.01 -8.71
C VAL A 120 -11.48 9.15 -7.84
N VAL A 121 -10.85 10.32 -7.96
CA VAL A 121 -11.33 11.58 -7.37
C VAL A 121 -11.93 12.40 -8.49
N ARG A 122 -13.22 12.73 -8.37
CA ARG A 122 -14.00 13.34 -9.45
C ARG A 122 -14.00 14.85 -9.40
N ASP A 123 -14.27 15.43 -10.56
CA ASP A 123 -14.64 16.84 -10.72
C ASP A 123 -13.61 17.84 -10.15
N THR A 124 -12.31 17.58 -10.34
CA THR A 124 -11.26 18.51 -9.87
C THR A 124 -9.93 18.36 -10.60
N VAL A 125 -9.29 19.49 -10.93
CA VAL A 125 -7.89 19.53 -11.42
C VAL A 125 -6.85 19.42 -10.29
N ASN A 126 -7.30 19.35 -9.03
CA ASN A 126 -6.47 19.21 -7.84
C ASN A 126 -6.93 18.01 -6.99
N PRO A 127 -6.90 16.77 -7.52
CA PRO A 127 -7.40 15.60 -6.80
C PRO A 127 -6.54 15.29 -5.57
N GLU A 128 -7.18 15.00 -4.44
CA GLU A 128 -6.52 14.53 -3.22
C GLU A 128 -6.78 13.03 -3.00
N TRP A 129 -5.81 12.19 -3.37
CA TRP A 129 -5.95 10.74 -3.23
C TRP A 129 -5.69 10.27 -1.81
N ASN A 130 -4.65 10.82 -1.16
CA ASN A 130 -4.22 10.44 0.19
C ASN A 130 -4.10 8.92 0.39
N GLU A 131 -3.60 8.21 -0.62
CA GLU A 131 -3.45 6.76 -0.61
C GLU A 131 -2.00 6.36 -0.39
N ARG A 132 -1.80 5.34 0.45
CA ARG A 132 -0.49 4.78 0.75
C ARG A 132 -0.44 3.33 0.32
N VAL A 133 0.61 2.98 -0.41
CA VAL A 133 0.87 1.63 -0.90
C VAL A 133 2.26 1.19 -0.49
N THR A 134 2.44 -0.12 -0.29
CA THR A 134 3.72 -0.72 0.04
C THR A 134 4.02 -1.84 -0.95
N PHE A 135 5.15 -1.74 -1.65
CA PHE A 135 5.67 -2.77 -2.52
C PHE A 135 6.88 -3.46 -1.88
N TYR A 136 6.81 -4.79 -1.75
CA TYR A 136 7.97 -5.61 -1.40
C TYR A 136 8.74 -5.97 -2.66
N LEU A 137 10.00 -5.56 -2.72
CA LEU A 137 10.85 -5.57 -3.91
C LEU A 137 11.72 -6.83 -3.95
N LYS A 138 11.72 -7.53 -5.08
CA LYS A 138 12.67 -8.61 -5.41
C LYS A 138 13.86 -8.07 -6.21
N LYS A 139 13.67 -6.98 -6.93
CA LYS A 139 14.66 -6.27 -7.74
C LYS A 139 14.67 -4.79 -7.33
N PRO A 140 15.42 -4.44 -6.27
CA PRO A 140 15.39 -3.09 -5.70
C PRO A 140 15.98 -2.00 -6.61
N ASP A 141 16.58 -2.36 -7.74
CA ASP A 141 17.13 -1.42 -8.72
C ASP A 141 16.19 -1.19 -9.93
N GLU A 142 15.03 -1.85 -9.98
CA GLU A 142 14.02 -1.65 -11.03
C GLU A 142 13.15 -0.45 -10.68
N ASP A 143 13.10 0.56 -11.56
CA ASP A 143 12.36 1.80 -11.34
C ASP A 143 10.85 1.56 -11.19
N ILE A 144 10.19 2.48 -10.47
CA ILE A 144 8.74 2.44 -10.24
C ILE A 144 8.10 3.57 -11.04
N VAL A 145 7.06 3.24 -11.82
CA VAL A 145 6.35 4.23 -12.64
C VAL A 145 4.99 4.52 -12.01
N ILE A 146 4.68 5.81 -11.85
CA ILE A 146 3.36 6.28 -11.46
C ILE A 146 2.76 6.99 -12.67
N GLU A 147 1.65 6.49 -13.17
CA GLU A 147 0.86 7.14 -14.21
C GLU A 147 -0.36 7.80 -13.61
N VAL A 148 -0.68 9.00 -14.07
CA VAL A 148 -1.90 9.74 -13.75
C VAL A 148 -2.84 9.64 -14.95
N TRP A 149 -4.09 9.31 -14.67
CA TRP A 149 -5.12 9.10 -15.67
C TRP A 149 -6.37 9.89 -15.30
N ASN A 150 -7.11 10.27 -16.32
CA ASN A 150 -8.43 10.86 -16.23
C ASN A 150 -9.48 9.81 -16.65
N SER A 151 -10.35 9.44 -15.73
CA SER A 151 -11.38 8.42 -15.97
C SER A 151 -12.50 8.95 -16.83
N ASN A 152 -12.89 8.17 -17.84
CA ASN A 152 -13.86 8.60 -18.85
C ASN A 152 -14.83 7.50 -19.24
N MET A 153 -16.04 7.88 -19.68
CA MET A 153 -17.08 6.91 -20.03
C MET A 153 -16.68 5.96 -21.16
N ILE A 154 -15.92 6.45 -22.15
CA ILE A 154 -15.54 5.66 -23.35
C ILE A 154 -14.12 5.12 -23.21
N LYS A 155 -13.18 5.99 -22.85
CA LYS A 155 -11.77 5.64 -22.75
C LYS A 155 -11.05 6.63 -21.85
N ASP A 156 -10.33 6.10 -20.87
CA ASP A 156 -9.50 6.90 -19.98
C ASP A 156 -8.37 7.59 -20.74
N GLU A 157 -8.09 8.83 -20.34
CA GLU A 157 -7.08 9.67 -20.94
C GLU A 157 -5.83 9.71 -20.07
N PHE A 158 -4.67 9.57 -20.70
CA PHE A 158 -3.40 9.66 -20.02
C PHE A 158 -3.05 11.12 -19.77
N VAL A 159 -2.82 11.48 -18.50
CA VAL A 159 -2.47 12.84 -18.09
C VAL A 159 -0.96 13.04 -18.07
N GLY A 160 -0.22 12.07 -17.52
CA GLY A 160 1.22 12.14 -17.40
C GLY A 160 1.77 11.05 -16.47
N GLN A 161 3.08 10.87 -16.45
CA GLN A 161 3.75 9.90 -15.59
C GLN A 161 4.93 10.51 -14.84
N TYR A 162 5.28 9.90 -13.72
CA TYR A 162 6.53 10.13 -13.02
C TYR A 162 7.23 8.79 -12.77
N THR A 163 8.52 8.72 -13.08
CA THR A 163 9.36 7.57 -12.80
C THR A 163 10.18 7.86 -11.54
N ILE A 164 10.03 7.01 -10.51
CA ILE A 164 10.84 7.05 -9.30
C ILE A 164 12.16 6.30 -9.60
N PRO A 165 13.31 7.01 -9.65
CA PRO A 165 14.60 6.38 -9.93
C PRO A 165 15.09 5.58 -8.72
N MET A 166 15.10 4.26 -8.85
CA MET A 166 15.50 3.36 -7.76
C MET A 166 17.03 3.28 -7.57
N SER A 167 17.80 3.89 -8.46
CA SER A 167 19.23 4.19 -8.25
C SER A 167 19.46 5.02 -6.98
N ASP A 168 18.54 5.96 -6.70
CA ASP A 168 18.65 6.89 -5.58
C ASP A 168 17.81 6.47 -4.38
N ARG A 169 17.33 5.22 -4.34
CA ARG A 169 16.40 4.70 -3.33
C ARG A 169 16.80 4.97 -1.88
N ARG A 170 18.11 5.03 -1.60
CA ARG A 170 18.63 5.29 -0.26
C ARG A 170 18.30 6.69 0.25
N SER A 171 18.00 7.64 -0.65
CA SER A 171 17.57 9.00 -0.33
C SER A 171 16.11 9.07 0.17
N TYR A 172 15.29 8.06 -0.14
CA TYR A 172 13.88 8.00 0.24
C TYR A 172 13.73 7.60 1.71
N LYS A 173 13.99 8.54 2.63
CA LYS A 173 13.94 8.30 4.08
C LYS A 173 12.56 8.44 4.71
N GLY A 174 11.53 8.77 3.93
CA GLY A 174 10.18 8.96 4.45
C GLY A 174 10.08 10.19 5.37
N GLY A 175 9.37 10.05 6.50
CA GLY A 175 9.10 11.16 7.43
C GLY A 175 7.97 12.09 6.95
N ASN A 176 7.79 13.26 7.57
CA ASN A 176 6.70 14.19 7.20
C ASN A 176 7.02 15.06 5.97
N VAL A 177 7.93 14.60 5.11
CA VAL A 177 8.33 15.30 3.89
C VAL A 177 7.43 14.85 2.75
N ILE A 178 6.73 15.83 2.16
CA ILE A 178 5.94 15.67 0.96
C ILE A 178 6.64 16.47 -0.13
N SER A 179 7.04 15.79 -1.21
CA SER A 179 7.81 16.39 -2.30
C SER A 179 6.97 16.49 -3.56
N ARG A 180 7.21 17.55 -4.34
CA ARG A 180 6.60 17.79 -5.64
C ARG A 180 7.38 17.07 -6.74
N PHE A 181 6.66 16.45 -7.66
CA PHE A 181 7.21 15.75 -8.82
C PHE A 181 6.44 16.12 -10.09
N GLU A 182 7.17 16.59 -11.10
CA GLU A 182 6.61 16.94 -12.40
C GLU A 182 6.16 15.68 -13.17
N LEU A 183 5.13 15.85 -13.99
CA LEU A 183 4.62 14.79 -14.85
C LEU A 183 5.21 14.91 -16.27
N TYR A 184 5.44 13.77 -16.89
CA TYR A 184 6.00 13.65 -18.24
C TYR A 184 5.13 12.79 -19.15
N GLY A 185 5.37 12.84 -20.45
CA GLY A 185 4.74 11.95 -21.43
C GLY A 185 5.20 10.49 -21.30
N LYS A 186 4.69 9.64 -22.19
CA LYS A 186 5.05 8.21 -22.26
C LYS A 186 5.69 7.84 -23.59
N GLY A 187 6.48 6.77 -23.59
CA GLY A 187 7.14 6.29 -24.81
C GLY A 187 8.07 7.34 -25.42
N LYS A 188 7.74 7.82 -26.63
CA LYS A 188 8.54 8.85 -27.32
C LYS A 188 8.48 10.23 -26.67
N GLU A 189 7.47 10.47 -25.83
CA GLU A 189 7.25 11.74 -25.14
C GLU A 189 7.77 11.72 -23.68
N SER A 190 8.60 10.76 -23.30
CA SER A 190 9.06 10.59 -21.90
C SER A 190 9.84 11.76 -21.32
N THR A 191 10.40 12.62 -22.17
CA THR A 191 11.11 13.85 -21.79
C THR A 191 10.23 15.09 -21.90
N GLU A 192 9.02 14.97 -22.45
CA GLU A 192 8.09 16.08 -22.61
C GLU A 192 7.39 16.35 -21.28
N LEU A 193 7.57 17.55 -20.74
CA LEU A 193 6.88 18.01 -19.54
C LEU A 193 5.38 18.17 -19.82
N LYS A 194 4.54 17.48 -19.04
CA LYS A 194 3.09 17.61 -19.10
C LYS A 194 2.59 18.65 -18.09
N GLN A 195 1.36 19.10 -18.28
CA GLN A 195 0.74 20.07 -17.38
C GLN A 195 0.47 19.44 -16.00
N GLY A 196 0.80 20.19 -14.95
CA GLY A 196 0.53 19.78 -13.58
C GLY A 196 1.61 18.88 -12.98
N PHE A 197 1.45 18.58 -11.70
CA PHE A 197 2.42 17.82 -10.92
C PHE A 197 1.73 17.04 -9.80
N ILE A 198 2.44 16.07 -9.24
CA ILE A 198 1.96 15.25 -8.12
C ILE A 198 2.81 15.45 -6.88
N TRP A 199 2.19 15.28 -5.72
CA TRP A 199 2.85 15.33 -4.42
C TRP A 199 2.95 13.92 -3.85
N LEU A 200 4.18 13.49 -3.58
CA LEU A 200 4.46 12.15 -3.09
C LEU A 200 5.27 12.21 -1.79
N LYS A 201 5.08 11.19 -0.96
CA LYS A 201 6.01 10.83 0.12
C LYS A 201 6.57 9.45 -0.17
N LEU A 202 7.89 9.36 -0.24
CA LEU A 202 8.63 8.16 -0.62
C LEU A 202 9.45 7.66 0.58
N PHE A 203 9.33 6.38 0.90
CA PHE A 203 10.09 5.72 1.95
C PHE A 203 10.58 4.36 1.46
N TYR A 204 11.89 4.14 1.52
CA TYR A 204 12.53 2.88 1.20
C TYR A 204 13.27 2.34 2.42
N THR A 205 13.11 1.04 2.67
CA THR A 205 13.85 0.33 3.72
C THR A 205 14.22 -1.08 3.27
N GLU A 206 15.39 -1.56 3.71
CA GLU A 206 15.81 -2.97 3.59
C GLU A 206 15.38 -3.77 4.84
N LYS A 207 15.00 -3.07 5.91
CA LYS A 207 14.53 -3.64 7.17
C LYS A 207 13.01 -3.79 7.11
N MET A 208 12.56 -5.01 6.86
CA MET A 208 11.13 -5.31 6.67
C MET A 208 10.27 -5.07 7.92
N ASP A 209 10.88 -4.93 9.09
CA ASP A 209 10.25 -4.55 10.36
C ASP A 209 9.91 -3.05 10.46
N GLU A 210 10.47 -2.21 9.59
CA GLU A 210 10.23 -0.75 9.57
C GLU A 210 9.10 -0.34 8.58
N VAL A 211 8.45 -1.31 7.93
CA VAL A 211 7.50 -1.11 6.84
C VAL A 211 6.07 -0.84 7.30
#